data_AF-A0A523DSU4-F1
#
_entry.id   AF-A0A523DSU4-F1
#
_cell.length_a   1.000
_cell.length_b   1.000
_cell.length_c   1.000
_cell.angle_alpha   90.00
_cell.angle_beta   90.00
_cell.angle_gamma   90.00
#
_symmetry.space_group_name_H-M   'P 1'
#
loop_
_entity.id
_entity.type
_entity.pdbx_description
1 polymer ?
#
loop_
_entity_poly.entity_id
_entity_poly.type
_entity_poly.pdbx_seq_one_letter_code
_entity_poly.pdbx_strand_id
1 'polypeptide(L)'
;MGPHPTGVSYRYRTARSIAAARVRRRRARCCRGARGSSGDVPAPPSGSLAPQYRLHDARQISGRYARALLDPATAAFASDAFVPTFTNVSQELGLSSFTLSGSVVADDFDGDNQIDLLVSSYHPSSQLRLFLKRRSRGFDERTEQAGLLGLTGGLNMVQGDYDNDGDVDVLVLRGAWLGDAGRHPNSLLRNNGDGTLSCDLRDGRGRASLSDTDGCLGRL
;
A
#
# COMPACT_ATOMS: atom_id res chain seq x y z
N MET A 1 -25.94 6.08 44.94
CA MET A 1 -24.93 5.08 44.52
C MET A 1 -25.63 4.08 43.61
N GLY A 2 -25.59 4.31 42.30
CA GLY A 2 -26.17 3.39 41.32
C GLY A 2 -25.14 2.33 40.92
N PRO A 3 -25.50 1.05 40.79
CA PRO A 3 -24.60 0.06 40.23
C PRO A 3 -24.52 0.23 38.70
N HIS A 4 -23.28 0.34 38.21
CA HIS A 4 -22.92 0.27 36.80
C HIS A 4 -23.22 -1.12 36.21
N PRO A 5 -23.82 -1.25 35.02
CA PRO A 5 -23.78 -2.50 34.27
C PRO A 5 -22.41 -2.68 33.60
N THR A 6 -21.72 -3.75 33.99
CA THR A 6 -20.53 -4.29 33.32
C THR A 6 -20.95 -5.23 32.19
N GLY A 7 -20.21 -5.19 31.08
CA GLY A 7 -20.17 -6.27 30.09
C GLY A 7 -20.73 -5.92 28.72
N VAL A 8 -19.88 -5.36 27.85
CA VAL A 8 -20.05 -5.50 26.39
C VAL A 8 -19.00 -6.48 25.90
N SER A 9 -19.43 -7.71 25.63
CA SER A 9 -18.64 -8.74 24.96
C SER A 9 -18.63 -8.50 23.46
N TYR A 10 -17.48 -8.23 22.85
CA TYR A 10 -17.33 -8.26 21.39
C TYR A 10 -17.01 -9.69 20.95
N ARG A 11 -17.97 -10.35 20.30
CA ARG A 11 -17.75 -11.63 19.60
C ARG A 11 -17.56 -11.34 18.11
N TYR A 12 -16.34 -11.46 17.61
CA TYR A 12 -16.10 -11.48 16.17
C TYR A 12 -16.57 -12.83 15.60
N ARG A 13 -17.64 -12.81 14.80
CA ARG A 13 -18.03 -13.95 13.95
C ARG A 13 -17.18 -13.91 12.69
N THR A 14 -16.37 -14.95 12.49
CA THR A 14 -15.69 -15.23 11.23
C THR A 14 -16.70 -15.64 10.16
N ALA A 15 -16.75 -14.91 9.05
CA ALA A 15 -17.51 -15.29 7.87
C ALA A 15 -16.63 -16.13 6.93
N ARG A 16 -17.11 -17.34 6.63
CA ARG A 16 -16.51 -18.30 5.70
C ARG A 16 -16.73 -17.90 4.23
N SER A 17 -15.70 -18.17 3.43
CA SER A 17 -15.70 -18.64 2.03
C SER A 17 -16.44 -17.85 0.94
N ILE A 18 -15.68 -17.38 -0.06
CA ILE A 18 -16.18 -17.12 -1.41
C ILE A 18 -15.53 -18.12 -2.39
N ALA A 19 -16.39 -18.76 -3.16
CA ALA A 19 -16.09 -19.83 -4.10
C ALA A 19 -15.38 -19.33 -5.37
N ALA A 20 -14.54 -20.20 -5.95
CA ALA A 20 -13.85 -19.99 -7.21
C ALA A 20 -14.83 -19.99 -8.40
N ALA A 21 -14.88 -18.89 -9.15
CA ALA A 21 -15.57 -18.83 -10.43
C ALA A 21 -14.67 -19.37 -11.56
N ARG A 22 -15.13 -20.44 -12.21
CA ARG A 22 -14.43 -21.15 -13.29
C ARG A 22 -14.62 -20.38 -14.61
N VAL A 23 -13.59 -19.68 -15.10
CA VAL A 23 -13.63 -19.01 -16.41
C VAL A 23 -13.56 -20.03 -17.54
N ARG A 24 -14.64 -20.19 -18.31
CA ARG A 24 -14.65 -20.98 -19.55
C ARG A 24 -13.94 -20.20 -20.66
N ARG A 25 -12.80 -20.70 -21.14
CA ARG A 25 -12.11 -20.17 -22.34
C ARG A 25 -12.96 -20.46 -23.58
N ARG A 26 -13.55 -19.45 -24.22
CA ARG A 26 -14.00 -19.54 -25.62
C ARG A 26 -12.83 -19.12 -26.52
N ARG A 27 -12.39 -20.02 -27.39
CA ARG A 27 -11.38 -19.75 -28.43
C ARG A 27 -11.95 -18.74 -29.43
N ALA A 28 -11.31 -17.58 -29.56
CA ALA A 28 -11.57 -16.69 -30.68
C ALA A 28 -10.90 -17.27 -31.94
N ARG A 29 -11.71 -17.46 -32.98
CA ARG A 29 -11.30 -17.95 -34.29
C ARG A 29 -10.64 -16.78 -35.04
N CYS A 30 -9.41 -16.96 -35.48
CA CYS A 30 -8.64 -15.94 -36.20
C CYS A 30 -9.15 -15.84 -37.65
N CYS A 31 -9.58 -14.65 -38.08
CA CYS A 31 -9.82 -14.35 -39.49
C CYS A 31 -8.65 -13.52 -40.02
N ARG A 32 -7.95 -14.08 -41.01
CA ARG A 32 -6.96 -13.39 -41.83
C ARG A 32 -7.67 -12.44 -42.80
N GLY A 33 -7.12 -11.24 -42.93
CA GLY A 33 -7.03 -10.48 -44.20
C GLY A 33 -8.22 -9.61 -44.60
N ALA A 34 -8.03 -8.30 -44.58
CA ALA A 34 -8.39 -7.39 -45.68
C ALA A 34 -7.70 -6.03 -45.47
N ARG A 35 -6.93 -5.59 -46.48
CA ARG A 35 -6.53 -4.19 -46.64
C ARG A 35 -7.71 -3.46 -47.30
N GLY A 36 -8.03 -2.24 -46.89
CA GLY A 36 -9.02 -1.43 -47.60
C GLY A 36 -9.41 -0.12 -46.88
N SER A 37 -8.96 0.99 -47.48
CA SER A 37 -9.52 2.34 -47.54
C SER A 37 -10.33 2.94 -46.37
N SER A 38 -9.88 4.13 -45.96
CA SER A 38 -10.65 5.18 -45.27
C SER A 38 -12.02 5.41 -45.92
N GLY A 39 -13.09 5.08 -45.21
CA GLY A 39 -14.46 5.48 -45.52
C GLY A 39 -15.15 5.91 -44.24
N ASP A 40 -15.82 7.06 -44.27
CA ASP A 40 -16.54 7.66 -43.14
C ASP A 40 -17.59 6.70 -42.57
N VAL A 41 -17.57 6.53 -41.24
CA VAL A 41 -18.62 5.81 -40.52
C VAL A 41 -19.77 6.78 -40.28
N PRO A 42 -21.02 6.47 -40.70
CA PRO A 42 -22.15 7.36 -40.49
C PRO A 42 -22.47 7.48 -38.99
N ALA A 43 -22.80 8.69 -38.54
CA ALA A 43 -23.16 8.97 -37.16
C ALA A 43 -24.47 8.24 -36.77
N PRO A 44 -24.59 7.73 -35.53
CA PRO A 44 -25.82 7.10 -35.06
C PRO A 44 -26.96 8.13 -34.89
N PRO A 45 -28.23 7.71 -35.03
CA PRO A 45 -29.37 8.61 -34.86
C PRO A 45 -29.47 9.15 -33.43
N SER A 46 -29.93 10.40 -33.33
CA SER A 46 -30.10 11.13 -32.07
C SER A 46 -31.10 10.41 -31.14
N GLY A 47 -30.62 9.93 -29.99
CA GLY A 47 -31.43 9.31 -28.94
C GLY A 47 -30.89 8.01 -28.34
N SER A 48 -29.80 7.45 -28.87
CA SER A 48 -29.19 6.22 -28.33
C SER A 48 -28.28 6.50 -27.12
N LEU A 49 -28.67 6.03 -25.92
CA LEU A 49 -27.81 5.92 -24.73
C LEU A 49 -26.78 4.79 -24.88
N ALA A 50 -25.87 4.91 -25.84
CA ALA A 50 -24.71 4.04 -25.91
C ALA A 50 -23.55 4.67 -25.12
N PRO A 51 -22.86 3.92 -24.22
CA PRO A 51 -21.67 4.43 -23.56
C PRO A 51 -20.59 4.69 -24.62
N GLN A 52 -20.27 5.96 -24.85
CA GLN A 52 -19.18 6.35 -25.73
C GLN A 52 -17.86 6.12 -25.00
N TYR A 53 -17.29 4.92 -25.15
CA TYR A 53 -15.90 4.69 -24.77
C TYR A 53 -15.00 5.32 -25.82
N ARG A 54 -14.63 6.60 -25.61
CA ARG A 54 -13.56 7.23 -26.38
C ARG A 54 -12.23 6.72 -25.83
N LEU A 55 -11.64 5.72 -26.48
CA LEU A 55 -10.28 5.27 -26.17
C LEU A 55 -9.32 6.46 -26.36
N HIS A 56 -8.69 6.90 -25.27
CA HIS A 56 -7.55 7.80 -25.33
C HIS A 56 -6.30 6.92 -25.38
N ASP A 57 -5.66 6.85 -26.54
CA ASP A 57 -4.30 6.32 -26.68
C ASP A 57 -3.33 7.27 -25.96
N ALA A 58 -3.12 7.03 -24.67
CA ALA A 58 -2.11 7.73 -23.88
C ALA A 58 -0.73 7.16 -24.22
N ARG A 59 -0.07 7.72 -25.24
CA ARG A 59 1.36 7.54 -25.44
C ARG A 59 2.12 8.30 -24.35
N GLN A 60 2.64 7.57 -23.38
CA GLN A 60 3.63 8.02 -22.41
C GLN A 60 4.94 8.36 -23.13
N ILE A 61 5.13 9.62 -23.54
CA ILE A 61 6.44 10.14 -23.94
C ILE A 61 6.62 11.57 -23.41
N SER A 62 7.62 11.71 -22.53
CA SER A 62 8.27 12.95 -22.08
C SER A 62 7.38 14.06 -21.49
N GLY A 63 7.13 13.99 -20.17
CA GLY A 63 7.39 15.09 -19.21
C GLY A 63 6.77 16.48 -19.42
N ARG A 64 5.81 16.66 -20.33
CA ARG A 64 5.07 17.91 -20.51
C ARG A 64 3.60 17.59 -20.61
N TYR A 65 2.93 17.48 -19.47
CA TYR A 65 1.48 17.62 -19.47
C TYR A 65 1.18 19.03 -19.98
N ALA A 66 0.52 19.10 -21.13
CA ALA A 66 0.00 20.36 -21.63
C ALA A 66 -0.94 20.91 -20.55
N ARG A 67 -0.55 22.05 -19.95
CA ARG A 67 -1.29 22.80 -18.93
C ARG A 67 -2.64 23.35 -19.43
N ALA A 68 -3.15 22.84 -20.55
CA ALA A 68 -4.30 23.35 -21.30
C ALA A 68 -5.44 22.33 -21.48
N LEU A 69 -5.34 21.11 -20.91
CA LEU A 69 -6.37 20.07 -21.11
C LEU A 69 -7.26 19.79 -19.89
N LEU A 70 -7.00 20.45 -18.76
CA LEU A 70 -7.86 20.39 -17.58
C LEU A 70 -8.09 21.82 -17.12
N ASP A 71 -8.94 22.55 -17.83
CA ASP A 71 -9.57 23.73 -17.25
C ASP A 71 -10.79 23.24 -16.46
N PRO A 72 -10.72 23.19 -15.12
CA PRO A 72 -11.83 22.73 -14.28
C PRO A 72 -13.06 23.66 -14.38
N ALA A 73 -12.94 24.81 -15.06
CA ALA A 73 -14.01 25.77 -15.24
C ALA A 73 -15.00 25.44 -16.37
N THR A 74 -14.85 24.33 -17.10
CA THR A 74 -15.90 23.91 -18.03
C THR A 74 -17.12 23.42 -17.25
N ALA A 75 -18.31 23.94 -17.58
CA ALA A 75 -19.59 23.56 -16.98
C ALA A 75 -19.87 22.04 -17.01
N ALA A 76 -19.14 21.29 -17.85
CA ALA A 76 -19.18 19.83 -17.91
C ALA A 76 -18.71 19.11 -16.62
N PHE A 77 -17.94 19.78 -15.75
CA PHE A 77 -17.50 19.24 -14.45
C PHE A 77 -18.12 19.97 -13.25
N ALA A 78 -19.00 20.95 -13.49
CA ALA A 78 -19.74 21.60 -12.43
C ALA A 78 -20.71 20.59 -11.80
N SER A 79 -20.65 20.45 -10.48
CA SER A 79 -21.55 19.61 -9.70
C SER A 79 -22.25 20.48 -8.67
N ASP A 80 -23.58 20.42 -8.63
CA ASP A 80 -24.39 21.08 -7.59
C ASP A 80 -24.25 20.37 -6.23
N ALA A 81 -23.65 19.17 -6.20
CA ALA A 81 -23.35 18.46 -4.96
C ALA A 81 -22.13 19.08 -4.26
N PHE A 82 -22.29 19.44 -2.98
CA PHE A 82 -21.19 19.80 -2.10
C PHE A 82 -20.33 18.57 -1.79
N VAL A 83 -19.05 18.65 -2.12
CA VAL A 83 -18.04 17.65 -1.73
C VAL A 83 -17.16 18.30 -0.66
N PRO A 84 -17.18 17.81 0.59
CA PRO A 84 -16.31 18.37 1.63
C PRO A 84 -14.85 18.14 1.26
N THR A 85 -14.00 19.11 1.60
CA THR A 85 -12.55 18.98 1.47
C THR A 85 -11.97 18.38 2.73
N PHE A 86 -10.92 17.58 2.56
CA PHE A 86 -10.09 17.10 3.66
C PHE A 86 -8.87 18.01 3.78
N THR A 87 -8.61 18.51 4.98
CA THR A 87 -7.36 19.24 5.27
C THR A 87 -6.22 18.23 5.35
N ASN A 88 -5.17 18.46 4.56
CA ASN A 88 -3.94 17.69 4.70
C ASN A 88 -3.18 18.18 5.95
N VAL A 89 -3.08 17.32 6.97
CA VAL A 89 -2.35 17.59 8.22
C VAL A 89 -1.01 16.85 8.29
N SER A 90 -0.56 16.19 7.22
CA SER A 90 0.66 15.37 7.25
C SER A 90 1.90 16.16 7.65
N GLN A 91 2.00 17.42 7.19
CA GLN A 91 3.12 18.30 7.53
C GLN A 91 3.10 18.69 9.01
N GLU A 92 1.92 19.03 9.55
CA GLU A 92 1.75 19.41 10.96
C GLU A 92 2.06 18.24 11.91
N LEU A 93 1.76 17.01 11.47
CA LEU A 93 1.99 15.79 12.25
C LEU A 93 3.39 15.19 12.08
N GLY A 94 4.25 15.75 11.23
CA GLY A 94 5.58 15.19 10.97
C GLY A 94 5.59 13.96 10.05
N LEU A 95 4.53 13.74 9.27
CA LEU A 95 4.34 12.60 8.35
C LEU A 95 4.46 12.98 6.87
N SER A 96 4.87 14.22 6.55
CA SER A 96 5.07 14.67 5.18
C SER A 96 6.35 14.06 4.57
N SER A 97 6.30 12.77 4.26
CA SER A 97 7.34 12.07 3.51
C SER A 97 6.92 11.91 2.05
N PHE A 98 7.90 11.99 1.14
CA PHE A 98 7.69 11.74 -0.28
C PHE A 98 8.31 10.40 -0.65
N THR A 99 7.47 9.39 -0.84
CA THR A 99 7.86 8.03 -1.19
C THR A 99 7.01 7.51 -2.34
N LEU A 100 7.31 6.32 -2.84
CA LEU A 100 6.44 5.65 -3.82
C LEU A 100 5.34 4.86 -3.10
N SER A 101 4.49 4.19 -3.88
CA SER A 101 3.46 3.30 -3.33
C SER A 101 4.08 2.30 -2.35
N GLY A 102 3.40 1.99 -1.27
CA GLY A 102 3.88 1.05 -0.27
C GLY A 102 2.74 0.64 0.65
N SER A 103 3.10 0.17 1.83
CA SER A 103 2.15 -0.21 2.88
C SER A 103 2.33 0.65 4.11
N VAL A 104 1.28 0.67 4.92
CA VAL A 104 1.31 1.17 6.29
C VAL A 104 0.80 0.07 7.20
N VAL A 105 1.49 -0.17 8.31
CA VAL A 105 1.01 -0.95 9.45
C VAL A 105 0.82 0.03 10.60
N ALA A 106 -0.35 -0.03 11.23
CA ALA A 106 -0.72 0.86 12.33
C ALA A 106 -0.99 -0.01 13.56
N ASP A 107 -0.11 0.10 14.54
CA ASP A 107 -0.15 -0.66 15.79
C ASP A 107 0.62 0.08 16.90
N ASP A 108 0.57 -0.44 18.12
CA ASP A 108 1.35 0.07 19.26
C ASP A 108 2.73 -0.63 19.29
N PHE A 109 3.76 0.00 18.72
CA PHE A 109 5.08 -0.62 18.60
C PHE A 109 5.95 -0.41 19.83
N ASP A 110 5.64 0.58 20.68
CA ASP A 110 6.41 0.90 21.89
C ASP A 110 5.69 0.64 23.22
N GLY A 111 4.46 0.09 23.15
CA GLY A 111 3.67 -0.33 24.31
C GLY A 111 3.08 0.83 25.10
N ASP A 112 3.01 2.04 24.52
CA ASP A 112 2.55 3.25 25.20
C ASP A 112 1.04 3.52 25.05
N ASN A 113 0.31 2.58 24.44
CA ASN A 113 -1.11 2.63 24.08
C ASN A 113 -1.44 3.74 23.08
N GLN A 114 -0.50 4.15 22.24
CA GLN A 114 -0.74 5.01 21.10
C GLN A 114 -0.51 4.26 19.79
N ILE A 115 -1.25 4.65 18.74
CA ILE A 115 -1.11 4.02 17.43
C ILE A 115 0.02 4.69 16.66
N ASP A 116 1.08 3.93 16.47
CA ASP A 116 2.26 4.25 15.68
C ASP A 116 2.08 3.84 14.22
N LEU A 117 3.04 4.19 13.37
CA LEU A 117 3.01 3.86 11.95
C LEU A 117 4.35 3.29 11.49
N LEU A 118 4.34 2.06 11.00
CA LEU A 118 5.42 1.52 10.17
C LEU A 118 5.05 1.71 8.70
N VAL A 119 5.93 2.34 7.92
CA VAL A 119 5.67 2.74 6.53
C VAL A 119 6.74 2.21 5.60
N SER A 120 6.31 1.60 4.49
CA SER A 120 7.19 1.10 3.43
C SER A 120 7.01 1.85 2.11
N SER A 121 7.89 1.55 1.16
CA SER A 121 7.84 2.06 -0.22
C SER A 121 8.35 0.97 -1.15
N TYR A 122 7.74 0.78 -2.31
CA TYR A 122 8.15 -0.30 -3.22
C TYR A 122 9.52 -0.05 -3.87
N HIS A 123 10.05 1.18 -3.84
CA HIS A 123 11.37 1.47 -4.40
C HIS A 123 12.46 0.70 -3.61
N PRO A 124 13.34 -0.06 -4.27
CA PRO A 124 14.32 -0.93 -3.60
C PRO A 124 15.24 -0.21 -2.62
N SER A 125 15.51 1.07 -2.86
CA SER A 125 16.38 1.90 -2.03
C SER A 125 15.62 2.82 -1.06
N SER A 126 14.28 2.80 -1.04
CA SER A 126 13.54 3.62 -0.07
C SER A 126 13.58 2.96 1.30
N GLN A 127 14.01 3.71 2.31
CA GLN A 127 14.03 3.30 3.71
C GLN A 127 12.62 2.95 4.22
N LEU A 128 12.49 1.80 4.89
CA LEU A 128 11.35 1.49 5.75
C LEU A 128 11.41 2.39 6.98
N ARG A 129 10.30 3.01 7.38
CA ARG A 129 10.31 4.01 8.47
C ARG A 129 9.32 3.67 9.57
N LEU A 130 9.75 3.82 10.82
CA LEU A 130 8.87 3.77 11.98
C LEU A 130 8.61 5.19 12.49
N PHE A 131 7.34 5.50 12.72
CA PHE A 131 6.89 6.76 13.28
C PHE A 131 6.11 6.48 14.57
N LEU A 132 6.67 6.89 15.72
CA LEU A 132 6.01 6.75 17.01
C LEU A 132 5.12 7.95 17.29
N LYS A 133 3.91 7.71 17.80
CA LYS A 133 2.93 8.73 18.10
C LYS A 133 3.30 9.45 19.39
N ARG A 134 3.30 10.78 19.33
CA ARG A 134 3.33 11.66 20.50
C ARG A 134 1.94 12.19 20.79
N ARG A 135 1.44 11.90 22.00
CA ARG A 135 0.11 12.29 22.51
C ARG A 135 -0.48 13.55 21.89
N SER A 136 0.21 14.68 22.05
CA SER A 136 -0.30 16.01 21.63
C SER A 136 0.49 16.69 20.52
N ARG A 137 1.50 16.05 19.92
CA ARG A 137 2.45 16.74 19.00
C ARG A 137 2.76 16.00 17.69
N GLY A 138 1.92 15.05 17.29
CA GLY A 138 2.09 14.33 16.02
C GLY A 138 2.94 13.08 16.17
N PHE A 139 3.90 12.86 15.27
CA PHE A 139 4.77 11.69 15.25
C PHE A 139 6.25 12.07 15.31
N ASP A 140 7.07 11.15 15.82
CA ASP A 140 8.53 11.17 15.69
C ASP A 140 8.98 10.03 14.78
N GLU A 141 9.80 10.31 13.79
CA GLU A 141 10.49 9.23 13.07
C GLU A 141 11.56 8.61 13.99
N ARG A 142 11.47 7.31 14.22
CA ARG A 142 12.39 6.53 15.08
C ARG A 142 13.06 5.37 14.34
N THR A 143 13.14 5.46 13.01
CA THR A 143 13.69 4.41 12.13
C THR A 143 15.06 3.88 12.59
N GLU A 144 15.96 4.76 13.01
CA GLU A 144 17.29 4.37 13.49
C GLU A 144 17.26 3.73 14.86
N GLN A 145 16.54 4.33 15.79
CA GLN A 145 16.40 3.82 17.16
C GLN A 145 15.68 2.46 17.17
N ALA A 146 14.80 2.23 16.19
CA ALA A 146 14.06 0.99 16.02
C ALA A 146 14.90 -0.15 15.40
N GLY A 147 16.16 0.10 15.00
CA GLY A 147 17.01 -0.91 14.37
C GLY A 147 16.68 -1.19 12.90
N LEU A 148 15.98 -0.27 12.21
CA LEU A 148 15.51 -0.49 10.84
C LEU A 148 16.43 0.11 9.76
N LEU A 149 17.49 0.84 10.13
CA LEU A 149 18.37 1.48 9.15
C LEU A 149 18.93 0.47 8.15
N GLY A 150 18.84 0.81 6.87
CA GLY A 150 19.31 -0.04 5.79
C GLY A 150 18.27 -1.06 5.30
N LEU A 151 17.17 -1.30 6.02
CA LEU A 151 16.04 -2.08 5.50
C LEU A 151 15.22 -1.24 4.50
N THR A 152 15.34 -1.59 3.23
CA THR A 152 14.78 -0.80 2.14
C THR A 152 13.80 -1.57 1.26
N GLY A 153 12.84 -0.87 0.69
CA GLY A 153 11.78 -1.42 -0.14
C GLY A 153 10.55 -1.83 0.67
N GLY A 154 9.68 -2.61 0.03
CA GLY A 154 8.46 -3.15 0.62
C GLY A 154 7.24 -2.66 -0.14
N LEU A 155 6.79 -3.46 -1.11
CA LEU A 155 5.56 -3.16 -1.85
C LEU A 155 4.33 -3.34 -0.94
N ASN A 156 4.41 -4.33 -0.04
CA ASN A 156 3.34 -4.64 0.88
C ASN A 156 3.91 -5.10 2.23
N MET A 157 3.13 -4.93 3.29
CA MET A 157 3.40 -5.44 4.62
C MET A 157 2.18 -6.21 5.14
N VAL A 158 2.41 -7.30 5.85
CA VAL A 158 1.35 -8.09 6.49
C VAL A 158 1.68 -8.18 7.98
N GLN A 159 0.71 -7.80 8.82
CA GLN A 159 0.87 -7.79 10.26
C GLN A 159 0.28 -9.06 10.91
N GLY A 160 0.87 -9.48 12.03
CA GLY A 160 0.32 -10.51 12.91
C GLY A 160 1.34 -11.00 13.92
N ASP A 161 0.90 -11.24 15.15
CA ASP A 161 1.67 -11.83 16.25
C ASP A 161 1.99 -13.30 15.91
N TYR A 162 3.19 -13.58 15.38
CA TYR A 162 3.54 -14.90 14.84
C TYR A 162 4.15 -15.83 15.89
N ASP A 163 4.70 -15.28 16.97
CA ASP A 163 5.29 -16.06 18.07
C ASP A 163 4.49 -16.00 19.38
N ASN A 164 3.33 -15.33 19.35
CA ASN A 164 2.32 -15.32 20.38
C ASN A 164 2.84 -14.68 21.68
N ASP A 165 3.65 -13.63 21.56
CA ASP A 165 4.16 -12.83 22.68
C ASP A 165 3.28 -11.60 22.99
N GLY A 166 2.28 -11.34 22.15
CA GLY A 166 1.31 -10.26 22.32
C GLY A 166 1.67 -8.98 21.58
N ASP A 167 2.85 -8.92 20.96
CA ASP A 167 3.30 -7.80 20.15
C ASP A 167 3.09 -8.10 18.66
N VAL A 168 2.62 -7.11 17.88
CA VAL A 168 2.32 -7.35 16.47
C VAL A 168 3.57 -7.29 15.61
N ASP A 169 3.92 -8.43 15.01
CA ASP A 169 5.02 -8.55 14.07
C ASP A 169 4.63 -8.20 12.63
N VAL A 170 5.64 -8.00 11.77
CA VAL A 170 5.44 -7.54 10.39
C VAL A 170 6.25 -8.34 9.38
N LEU A 171 5.57 -8.98 8.43
CA LEU A 171 6.19 -9.54 7.23
C LEU A 171 6.27 -8.48 6.13
N VAL A 172 7.49 -8.13 5.70
CA VAL A 172 7.74 -7.18 4.62
C VAL A 172 7.95 -7.92 3.29
N LEU A 173 7.08 -7.64 2.32
CA LEU A 173 7.08 -8.27 1.00
C LEU A 173 7.81 -7.37 -0.02
N ARG A 174 8.87 -7.90 -0.64
CA ARG A 174 9.78 -7.17 -1.53
C ARG A 174 9.80 -7.73 -2.95
N GLY A 175 10.55 -7.04 -3.82
CA GLY A 175 10.86 -7.44 -5.18
C GLY A 175 9.90 -6.97 -6.26
N ALA A 176 8.59 -6.94 -5.99
CA ALA A 176 7.58 -6.40 -6.91
C ALA A 176 7.84 -6.87 -8.38
N TRP A 177 7.86 -5.94 -9.33
CA TRP A 177 8.09 -6.19 -10.76
C TRP A 177 9.51 -5.77 -11.19
N LEU A 178 10.44 -5.61 -10.23
CA LEU A 178 11.68 -4.85 -10.41
C LEU A 178 12.87 -5.68 -10.91
N GLY A 179 12.64 -6.97 -11.23
CA GLY A 179 13.69 -7.85 -11.74
C GLY A 179 14.90 -7.88 -10.80
N ASP A 180 16.08 -7.65 -11.34
CA ASP A 180 17.35 -7.70 -10.59
C ASP A 180 17.43 -6.65 -9.48
N ALA A 181 16.88 -5.46 -9.70
CA ALA A 181 16.82 -4.41 -8.69
C ALA A 181 15.87 -4.76 -7.53
N GLY A 182 14.99 -5.74 -7.73
CA GLY A 182 14.06 -6.24 -6.72
C GLY A 182 14.54 -7.46 -5.95
N ARG A 183 15.78 -7.93 -6.14
CA ARG A 183 16.30 -9.13 -5.45
C ARG A 183 16.64 -8.87 -3.98
N HIS A 184 15.68 -8.37 -3.23
CA HIS A 184 15.70 -8.31 -1.77
C HIS A 184 14.83 -9.45 -1.23
N PRO A 185 15.32 -10.25 -0.28
CA PRO A 185 14.50 -11.26 0.37
C PRO A 185 13.36 -10.60 1.14
N ASN A 186 12.24 -11.33 1.28
CA ASN A 186 11.21 -10.94 2.22
C ASN A 186 11.77 -11.04 3.64
N SER A 187 11.36 -10.13 4.51
CA SER A 187 11.89 -10.04 5.88
C SER A 187 10.74 -10.17 6.86
N LEU A 188 10.84 -11.06 7.84
CA LEU A 188 9.94 -11.09 8.99
C LEU A 188 10.58 -10.23 10.09
N LEU A 189 9.89 -9.17 10.48
CA LEU A 189 10.30 -8.27 11.55
C LEU A 189 9.51 -8.63 12.79
N ARG A 190 10.20 -9.11 13.81
CA ARG A 190 9.66 -9.32 15.15
C ARG A 190 9.57 -7.99 15.89
N ASN A 191 8.43 -7.67 16.46
CA ASN A 191 8.29 -6.53 17.37
C ASN A 191 8.80 -6.93 18.76
N ASN A 192 9.62 -6.08 19.39
CA ASN A 192 10.16 -6.34 20.73
C ASN A 192 9.34 -5.67 21.84
N GLY A 193 8.26 -4.92 21.50
CA GLY A 193 7.37 -4.27 22.44
C GLY A 193 7.94 -3.00 23.09
N ASP A 194 9.12 -2.55 22.66
CA ASP A 194 9.84 -1.39 23.22
C ASP A 194 10.19 -0.32 22.17
N GLY A 195 9.52 -0.37 21.01
CA GLY A 195 9.76 0.50 19.88
C GLY A 195 10.91 0.04 18.98
N THR A 196 11.48 -1.14 19.24
CA THR A 196 12.50 -1.78 18.38
C THR A 196 11.95 -2.99 17.65
N LEU A 197 12.49 -3.24 16.44
CA LEU A 197 12.17 -4.42 15.66
C LEU A 197 13.43 -5.22 15.35
N SER A 198 13.32 -6.54 15.45
CA SER A 198 14.39 -7.48 15.14
C SER A 198 14.04 -8.32 13.93
N CYS A 199 15.04 -8.65 13.14
CA CYS A 199 14.81 -9.47 11.97
C CYS A 199 14.89 -10.95 12.33
N ASP A 200 13.77 -11.67 12.19
CA ASP A 200 13.77 -13.13 12.36
C ASP A 200 14.12 -13.78 11.01
N LEU A 201 15.39 -14.14 10.86
CA LEU A 201 15.86 -14.94 9.74
C LEU A 201 15.80 -16.41 10.14
N ARG A 202 14.87 -17.14 9.51
CA ARG A 202 14.97 -18.59 9.43
C ARG A 202 15.91 -18.93 8.28
N ASP A 203 17.21 -19.00 8.56
CA ASP A 203 18.06 -19.86 7.74
C ASP A 203 17.63 -21.32 8.01
N GLY A 204 17.85 -22.23 7.06
CA GLY A 204 17.45 -23.63 7.21
C GLY A 204 18.13 -24.39 8.36
N ARG A 205 18.83 -23.72 9.30
CA ARG A 205 19.54 -24.28 10.45
C ARG A 205 18.96 -23.86 11.81
N GLY A 206 17.98 -22.96 11.87
CA GLY A 206 17.32 -22.57 13.12
C GLY A 206 16.91 -21.10 13.16
N ARG A 207 16.43 -20.64 14.32
CA ARG A 207 16.15 -19.21 14.58
C ARG A 207 17.48 -18.46 14.70
N ALA A 208 17.78 -17.57 13.76
CA ALA A 208 18.80 -16.56 13.93
C ALA A 208 18.09 -15.20 14.01
N SER A 209 17.90 -14.70 15.23
CA SER A 209 17.56 -13.29 15.43
C SER A 209 18.83 -12.50 15.22
N LEU A 210 19.01 -11.93 14.03
CA LEU A 210 20.08 -10.97 13.80
C LEU A 210 19.52 -9.58 14.09
N SER A 211 20.22 -8.84 14.93
CA SER A 211 20.01 -7.38 15.09
C SER A 211 20.51 -6.61 13.87
N ASP A 212 21.06 -7.28 12.86
CA ASP A 212 21.69 -6.69 11.69
C ASP A 212 20.76 -6.77 10.47
N THR A 213 20.53 -5.62 9.85
CA THR A 213 19.67 -5.44 8.70
C THR A 213 20.26 -6.02 7.42
N ASP A 214 21.58 -6.26 7.39
CA ASP A 214 22.26 -6.88 6.26
C ASP A 214 21.81 -8.33 6.03
N GLY A 215 21.54 -9.08 7.11
CA GLY A 215 20.94 -10.42 7.01
C GLY A 215 19.56 -10.39 6.36
N CYS A 216 18.74 -9.40 6.70
CA CYS A 216 17.37 -9.24 6.20
C CYS A 216 17.27 -8.85 4.74
N LEU A 217 18.36 -8.33 4.18
CA LEU A 217 18.48 -8.02 2.76
C LEU A 217 19.34 -9.05 2.02
N GLY A 218 19.80 -10.10 2.70
CA GLY A 218 20.64 -11.15 2.12
C GLY A 218 22.00 -10.64 1.66
N ARG A 219 22.59 -9.68 2.41
CA ARG A 219 23.90 -9.07 2.14
C ARG A 219 25.06 -9.72 2.93
N LEU A 220 24.84 -10.93 3.45
CA LEU A 220 25.84 -11.73 4.17
C LEU A 220 26.98 -12.23 3.27
#